data_AF-A0A7Z0D9J7-F1
#
_entry.id   AF-A0A7Z0D9J7-F1
#
_cell.length_a   1.000
_cell.length_b   1.000
_cell.length_c   1.000
_cell.angle_alpha   90.00
_cell.angle_beta   90.00
_cell.angle_gamma   90.00
#
_symmetry.space_group_name_H-M   'P 1'
#
loop_
_entity.id
_entity.type
_entity.pdbx_description
1 polymer ?
#
loop_
_entity_poly.entity_id
_entity_poly.type
_entity_poly.pdbx_seq_one_letter_code
_entity_poly.pdbx_strand_id
1 'polypeptide(L)' 'MFCLLLIAAALVIFFLARNGKLGAPPWAARPEADARTILAERFARGDISSDEFLERASVLNWNPGADDGRRRGGANR' A
#
# COMPACT_ATOMS: atom_id res chain seq x y z
N MET A 1 -4.56 -38.44 -6.80
CA MET A 1 -5.00 -37.79 -5.55
C MET A 1 -4.18 -36.55 -5.22
N PHE A 2 -2.85 -36.63 -5.14
CA PHE A 2 -1.97 -35.48 -4.84
C PHE A 2 -2.13 -34.29 -5.82
N CYS A 3 -2.23 -34.56 -7.13
CA CYS A 3 -2.43 -33.50 -8.13
C CYS A 3 -3.78 -32.77 -7.98
N LEU A 4 -4.84 -33.47 -7.57
CA LEU A 4 -6.16 -32.86 -7.35
C LEU A 4 -6.12 -31.90 -6.16
N LEU A 5 -5.38 -32.26 -5.10
CA LEU A 5 -5.18 -31.39 -3.94
C LEU A 5 -4.39 -30.12 -4.30
N LEU A 6 -3.36 -30.23 -5.14
CA LEU A 6 -2.60 -29.05 -5.60
C LEU A 6 -3.45 -28.12 -6.46
N ILE A 7 -4.29 -28.67 -7.34
CA ILE A 7 -5.21 -27.87 -8.17
C ILE A 7 -6.24 -27.17 -7.29
N ALA A 8 -6.84 -27.87 -6.33
CA ALA A 8 -7.80 -27.29 -5.40
C ALA A 8 -7.16 -26.16 -4.56
N ALA A 9 -5.94 -26.35 -4.06
CA ALA A 9 -5.20 -25.32 -3.32
C ALA A 9 -4.90 -24.09 -4.19
N ALA A 10 -4.47 -24.30 -5.44
CA ALA A 10 -4.22 -23.21 -6.38
C ALA A 10 -5.49 -22.41 -6.70
N LEU A 11 -6.63 -23.08 -6.88
CA LEU A 11 -7.93 -22.44 -7.12
C LEU A 11 -8.40 -21.63 -5.91
N VAL A 12 -8.22 -22.16 -4.69
CA VAL A 12 -8.54 -21.43 -3.46
C VAL A 12 -7.66 -20.18 -3.35
N ILE A 13 -6.34 -20.30 -3.53
CA ILE A 13 -5.43 -19.15 -3.49
C ILE A 13 -5.81 -18.12 -4.56
N PHE A 14 -6.09 -18.56 -5.78
CA PHE A 14 -6.49 -17.68 -6.88
C PHE A 14 -7.81 -16.94 -6.58
N PHE A 15 -8.81 -17.67 -6.07
CA PHE A 15 -10.10 -17.09 -5.70
C PHE A 15 -9.96 -16.08 -4.56
N LEU A 16 -9.12 -16.39 -3.57
CA LEU A 16 -8.90 -15.55 -2.41
C LEU A 16 -8.08 -14.28 -2.77
N ALA A 17 -7.13 -14.41 -3.72
CA ALA A 17 -6.38 -13.29 -4.29
C ALA A 17 -7.29 -12.38 -5.13
N ARG A 18 -8.19 -12.97 -5.93
CA ARG A 18 -9.15 -12.21 -6.76
C ARG A 18 -10.18 -11.44 -5.91
N ASN A 19 -10.57 -11.99 -4.77
CA ASN A 19 -11.51 -11.32 -3.85
C ASN A 19 -10.85 -10.25 -2.96
N GLY A 20 -9.55 -9.97 -3.14
CA GLY A 20 -8.84 -8.92 -2.37
C GLY A 20 -8.72 -9.19 -0.86
N LYS A 21 -9.09 -10.40 -0.40
CA LYS A 21 -9.01 -10.79 1.02
C LYS A 21 -7.60 -11.24 1.43
N LEU A 22 -6.76 -11.61 0.46
CA LEU A 22 -5.32 -11.61 0.64
C LEU A 22 -4.84 -10.16 0.48
N GLY A 23 -4.78 -9.44 1.59
CA GLY A 23 -4.03 -8.19 1.65
C GLY A 23 -2.61 -8.39 1.11
N ALA A 24 -2.01 -7.31 0.60
CA ALA A 24 -0.67 -7.35 0.02
C ALA A 24 0.27 -8.19 0.92
N PRO A 25 1.04 -9.13 0.34
CA PRO A 25 1.92 -9.97 1.13
C PRO A 25 2.81 -9.11 2.05
N PRO A 26 3.17 -9.57 3.25
CA PRO A 26 4.01 -8.78 4.16
C PRO A 26 5.39 -8.43 3.55
N TRP A 27 5.87 -9.23 2.60
CA TRP A 27 7.08 -8.96 1.81
C TRP A 27 6.86 -7.98 0.64
N ALA A 28 5.61 -7.67 0.32
CA ALA A 28 5.22 -6.62 -0.63
C ALA A 28 5.00 -5.27 0.08
N ALA A 29 5.35 -5.16 1.37
CA ALA A 29 5.49 -3.88 2.05
C ALA A 29 6.45 -3.02 1.23
N ARG A 30 5.89 -1.99 0.60
CA ARG A 30 6.68 -1.07 -0.22
C ARG A 30 7.39 -0.14 0.75
N PRO A 31 8.74 -0.11 0.78
CA PRO A 31 9.49 0.77 1.68
C PRO A 31 9.05 2.25 1.58
N GLU A 32 8.62 2.65 0.39
CA GLU A 32 8.07 3.98 0.08
C GLU A 32 6.74 4.26 0.81
N ALA A 33 5.89 3.25 1.01
CA ALA A 33 4.61 3.41 1.72
C ALA A 33 4.84 3.67 3.21
N ASP A 34 5.81 2.98 3.80
CA ASP A 34 6.19 3.17 5.20
C ASP A 34 6.86 4.53 5.42
N ALA A 35 7.71 4.95 4.48
CA ALA A 35 8.35 6.27 4.52
C ALA A 35 7.32 7.43 4.49
N ARG A 36 6.25 7.32 3.68
CA ARG A 36 5.15 8.31 3.66
C ARG A 36 4.43 8.37 5.00
N THR A 37 4.14 7.22 5.60
CA THR A 37 3.45 7.13 6.90
C THR A 37 4.26 7.83 8.01
N ILE A 38 5.56 7.55 8.08
CA ILE A 38 6.45 8.16 9.08
C ILE A 38 6.55 9.68 8.87
N LEU A 39 6.63 10.13 7.62
CA LEU A 39 6.70 11.56 7.30
C LEU A 39 5.40 12.28 7.70
N ALA A 40 4.24 11.69 7.39
CA ALA A 40 2.93 12.20 7.79
C ALA A 40 2.78 12.29 9.32
N GLU A 41 3.19 11.24 10.03
CA GLU A 41 3.10 11.16 11.48
C GLU A 41 3.95 12.24 12.16
N ARG A 42 5.18 12.45 11.68
CA ARG A 42 6.08 13.50 12.19
C ARG A 42 5.54 14.90 11.95
N PHE A 43 4.97 15.15 10.76
CA PHE A 43 4.32 16.42 10.47
C PHE A 43 3.11 16.65 11.38
N ALA A 44 2.25 15.64 11.56
CA ALA A 44 1.09 15.72 12.44
C ALA A 44 1.46 15.93 13.91
N ARG A 45 2.60 15.38 14.35
CA ARG A 45 3.14 15.61 15.69
C ARG A 45 3.78 17.00 15.86
N GLY A 46 4.13 17.66 14.75
CA GLY A 46 4.88 18.92 14.76
C GLY A 46 6.39 18.74 14.93
N ASP A 47 6.92 17.53 14.71
CA ASP A 47 8.35 17.22 14.79
C ASP A 47 9.15 17.83 13.60
N ILE A 48 8.46 18.16 12.50
CA ILE A 48 9.03 18.74 11.27
C ILE A 48 8.18 19.92 10.80
N SER A 49 8.81 20.89 10.14
CA SER A 49 8.11 22.04 9.56
C SER A 49 7.41 21.69 8.24
N SER A 50 6.48 22.54 7.82
CA SER A 50 5.79 22.40 6.53
C SER A 50 6.75 22.40 5.33
N ASP A 51 7.79 23.24 5.37
CA ASP A 51 8.76 23.32 4.28
C ASP A 51 9.60 22.04 4.18
N GLU A 52 10.04 21.51 5.32
CA GLU A 52 10.78 20.25 5.38
C GLU A 52 9.91 19.05 4.93
N PHE A 53 8.63 19.05 5.31
CA PHE A 53 7.67 18.05 4.87
C PHE A 53 7.52 18.07 3.34
N LEU A 54 7.38 19.24 2.73
CA LEU A 54 7.23 19.39 1.28
C LEU A 54 8.49 18.97 0.52
N GLU A 55 9.67 19.33 1.01
CA GLU A 55 10.94 18.89 0.42
C GLU A 55 11.04 17.36 0.42
N ARG A 56 10.82 16.73 1.58
CA ARG A 56 10.90 15.26 1.71
C ARG A 56 9.80 14.53 0.95
N ALA A 57 8.60 15.10 0.87
CA ALA A 57 7.50 14.56 0.06
C ALA A 57 7.87 14.57 -1.44
N SER A 58 8.52 15.63 -1.92
CA SER A 58 8.97 15.73 -3.32
C SER A 58 10.02 14.68 -3.68
N VAL A 59 10.98 14.41 -2.79
CA VAL A 59 11.99 13.35 -2.96
C VAL A 59 11.32 11.98 -3.10
N LEU A 60 10.22 11.76 -2.39
CA LEU A 60 9.45 10.52 -2.41
C LEU A 60 8.41 10.47 -3.55
N ASN A 61 8.44 11.45 -4.47
CA ASN A 61 7.45 11.69 -5.52
C ASN A 61 6.00 11.62 -4.98
N TRP A 62 5.82 12.08 -3.75
CA TRP A 62 4.56 12.06 -3.04
C TRP A 62 3.96 13.47 -3.08
N ASN A 63 2.75 13.58 -3.64
CA ASN A 63 2.00 14.83 -3.63
C ASN A 63 0.81 14.69 -2.66
N PRO A 64 0.88 15.31 -1.46
CA PRO A 64 -0.22 15.33 -0.48
C PRO A 64 -1.45 15.96 -1.14
N GLY A 65 -2.54 15.19 -1.29
CA GLY A 65 -3.78 15.61 -1.95
C GLY A 65 -4.08 14.94 -3.30
N ALA A 66 -3.07 14.52 -4.08
CA ALA A 66 -3.28 13.77 -5.33
C ALA A 66 -3.33 12.24 -5.10
N ASP A 67 -2.55 11.74 -4.14
CA ASP A 67 -2.42 10.31 -3.88
C ASP A 67 -3.61 9.72 -3.08
N ASP A 68 -4.32 10.53 -2.30
CA ASP A 68 -5.53 10.10 -1.58
C ASP A 68 -6.68 9.73 -2.53
N GLY A 69 -6.75 10.42 -3.69
CA GLY A 69 -7.71 10.12 -4.75
C GLY A 69 -7.42 8.80 -5.48
N ARG A 70 -6.14 8.44 -5.68
CA ARG A 70 -5.75 7.18 -6.36
C ARG A 70 -6.09 5.95 -5.54
N ARG A 71 -5.96 6.00 -4.21
CA ARG A 71 -6.30 4.86 -3.33
C ARG A 71 -7.81 4.59 -3.26
N ARG A 72 -8.65 5.62 -3.46
CA ARG A 72 -10.12 5.50 -3.41
C ARG A 72 -10.75 5.04 -4.73
N GLY A 73 -10.09 5.25 -5.87
CA GLY A 73 -10.60 4.92 -7.21
C GLY A 73 -10.40 3.47 -7.67
N GLY A 74 -9.61 2.66 -6.95
CA GLY A 74 -9.27 1.28 -7.35
C GLY A 74 -10.25 0.19 -6.91
N ALA A 75 -11.29 0.53 -6.13
CA ALA A 75 -12.19 -0.45 -5.50
C ALA A 75 -13.47 -0.76 -6.31
N ASN A 76 -13.60 -0.26 -7.55
CA ASN A 76 -14.81 -0.46 -8.35
C ASN A 76 -14.49 -0.81 -9.82
N ARG A 77 -13.91 -1.99 -10.07
CA ARG A 77 -13.87 -2.59 -11.40
C ARG A 77 -13.88 -4.11 -11.35
#